data_AF-A0A957C630-F1
#
_entry.id   AF-A0A957C630-F1
#
_cell.length_a   1.000
_cell.length_b   1.000
_cell.length_c   1.000
_cell.angle_alpha   90.00
_cell.angle_beta   90.00
_cell.angle_gamma   90.00
#
_symmetry.space_group_name_H-M   'P 1'
#
loop_
_entity.id
_entity.type
_entity.pdbx_description
1 polymer ?
#
loop_
_entity_poly.entity_id
_entity_poly.type
_entity_poly.pdbx_seq_one_letter_code
_entity_poly.pdbx_strand_id
1 'polypeptide(L)' 'MRAGNLNLEHQQDFGLDYAKTLRCWHERFLTNQHAIRRLGYSEEFMRMWRFYLSYCEGGFAERTIGVSHLVFRRAG' A
#
# COMPACT_ATOMS: atom_id res chain seq x y z
N MET A 1 5.98 -5.71 22.57
CA MET A 1 5.35 -4.37 22.60
C MET A 1 4.08 -4.47 23.44
N ARG A 2 3.78 -3.49 24.31
CA ARG A 2 2.54 -3.45 25.11
C ARG A 2 1.72 -2.23 24.70
N ALA A 3 0.43 -2.43 24.44
CA ALA A 3 -0.52 -1.36 24.15
C ALA A 3 -1.64 -1.42 25.20
N GLY A 4 -1.48 -0.66 26.29
CA GLY A 4 -2.37 -0.78 27.46
C GLY A 4 -2.29 -2.18 28.08
N ASN A 5 -3.44 -2.83 28.24
CA ASN A 5 -3.57 -4.21 28.75
C ASN A 5 -3.47 -5.28 27.66
N LEU A 6 -2.83 -4.99 26.52
CA LEU A 6 -2.62 -5.93 25.42
C LEU A 6 -1.13 -6.27 25.29
N ASN A 7 -0.82 -7.56 25.19
CA ASN A 7 0.48 -8.08 24.82
C ASN A 7 0.48 -8.45 23.33
N LEU A 8 1.48 -7.97 22.59
CA LEU A 8 1.73 -8.42 21.22
C LEU A 8 2.10 -9.91 21.25
N GLU A 9 1.30 -10.73 20.57
CA GLU A 9 1.50 -12.18 20.46
C GLU A 9 2.21 -12.54 19.15
N HIS A 10 1.82 -11.91 18.05
CA HIS A 10 2.40 -12.18 16.74
C HIS A 10 2.52 -10.90 15.92
N GLN A 11 3.60 -10.78 15.15
CA GLN A 11 3.79 -9.75 14.14
C GLN A 11 4.26 -10.41 12.85
N GLN A 12 3.56 -10.12 11.76
CA GLN A 12 3.94 -10.54 10.42
C GLN A 12 4.16 -9.30 9.56
N ASP A 13 5.37 -9.14 9.01
CA ASP A 13 5.66 -8.13 7.99
C ASP A 13 5.34 -8.67 6.59
N PHE A 14 4.75 -7.82 5.75
CA PHE A 14 4.50 -8.16 4.35
C PHE A 14 4.71 -6.94 3.42
N GLY A 15 5.68 -6.07 3.77
CA GLY A 15 5.99 -4.87 3.00
C GLY A 15 6.26 -5.15 1.52
N LEU A 16 7.03 -6.21 1.23
CA LEU A 16 7.35 -6.60 -0.15
C LEU A 16 6.14 -7.10 -0.94
N ASP A 17 5.15 -7.71 -0.29
CA ASP A 17 3.90 -8.09 -0.96
C ASP A 17 3.03 -6.86 -1.25
N TYR A 18 3.12 -5.83 -0.41
CA TYR A 18 2.46 -4.56 -0.67
C TYR A 18 3.09 -3.81 -1.85
N ALA A 19 4.41 -3.87 -2.02
CA ALA A 19 5.08 -3.38 -3.23
C ALA A 19 4.52 -4.05 -4.50
N LYS A 20 4.40 -5.40 -4.49
CA LYS A 20 3.77 -6.14 -5.61
C LYS A 20 2.34 -5.70 -5.87
N THR A 21 1.56 -5.45 -4.81
CA THR A 21 0.17 -4.98 -4.90
C THR A 21 0.10 -3.63 -5.63
N LEU A 22 0.94 -2.67 -5.23
CA LEU A 22 1.02 -1.35 -5.84
C LEU A 22 1.42 -1.41 -7.31
N ARG A 23 2.38 -2.29 -7.65
CA ARG A 23 2.76 -2.55 -9.05
C ARG A 23 1.58 -3.05 -9.87
N CYS A 24 0.85 -4.06 -9.39
CA CYS A 24 -0.32 -4.59 -10.09
C CYS A 24 -1.43 -3.55 -10.23
N TRP A 25 -1.62 -2.67 -9.24
CA TRP A 25 -2.56 -1.54 -9.36
C TRP A 25 -2.09 -0.52 -10.38
N HIS A 26 -0.80 -0.20 -10.43
CA HIS A 26 -0.24 0.72 -11.42
C HIS A 26 -0.44 0.21 -12.84
N GLU A 27 -0.12 -1.06 -13.09
CA GLU A 27 -0.34 -1.72 -14.38
C GLU A 27 -1.83 -1.64 -14.79
N ARG A 28 -2.74 -2.02 -13.88
CA ARG A 28 -4.19 -1.96 -14.14
C ARG A 28 -4.67 -0.53 -14.37
N PHE A 29 -4.14 0.45 -13.65
CA PHE A 29 -4.47 1.87 -13.82
C PHE A 29 -4.08 2.36 -15.22
N LEU A 30 -2.87 2.03 -15.68
CA LEU A 30 -2.39 2.38 -17.02
C LEU A 30 -3.22 1.71 -18.11
N THR A 31 -3.52 0.42 -17.98
CA THR A 31 -4.38 -0.31 -18.92
C THR A 31 -5.77 0.30 -19.01
N ASN A 32 -6.31 0.84 -17.92
CA ASN A 32 -7.65 1.43 -17.85
C ASN A 32 -7.69 2.96 -18.03
N GLN A 33 -6.57 3.60 -18.40
CA GLN A 33 -6.47 5.06 -18.48
C GLN A 33 -7.56 5.73 -19.32
N HIS A 34 -7.97 5.10 -20.43
CA HIS A 34 -9.04 5.63 -21.28
C HIS A 34 -10.41 5.58 -20.60
N ALA A 35 -10.69 4.51 -19.85
CA ALA A 35 -11.93 4.40 -19.08
C ALA A 35 -11.96 5.46 -17.97
N ILE A 36 -10.84 5.65 -17.27
CA ILE A 36 -10.70 6.65 -16.21
C ILE A 36 -10.91 8.06 -16.76
N ARG A 37 -10.34 8.40 -17.92
CA ARG A 37 -10.60 9.68 -18.59
C ARG A 37 -12.08 9.88 -18.93
N ARG A 38 -12.79 8.83 -19.37
CA ARG A 38 -14.24 8.90 -19.63
C ARG A 38 -15.08 9.13 -18.38
N LEU A 39 -14.57 8.83 -17.19
CA LEU A 39 -15.21 9.18 -15.93
C LEU A 39 -15.06 10.67 -15.55
N GLY A 40 -14.32 11.45 -16.35
CA GLY A 40 -14.13 12.89 -16.13
C GLY A 40 -12.86 13.25 -15.37
N TYR A 41 -11.95 12.30 -15.11
CA TYR A 41 -10.68 12.60 -14.46
C TYR A 41 -9.68 13.26 -15.42
N SER A 42 -9.00 14.30 -14.91
CA SER A 42 -8.06 15.12 -15.69
C SER A 42 -6.71 14.44 -15.90
N GLU A 43 -5.93 14.94 -16.86
CA GLU A 43 -4.53 14.51 -17.04
C GLU A 43 -3.66 14.75 -15.80
N GLU A 44 -3.96 15.80 -15.04
CA GLU A 44 -3.28 16.09 -13.78
C GLU A 44 -3.51 14.99 -12.75
N PHE A 45 -4.77 14.56 -12.60
CA PHE A 45 -5.11 13.40 -11.77
C PHE A 45 -4.36 12.14 -12.23
N MET A 46 -4.33 11.88 -13.54
CA MET A 46 -3.63 10.73 -14.10
C MET A 46 -2.14 10.74 -13.78
N ARG A 47 -1.48 11.90 -13.88
CA ARG A 47 -0.07 12.07 -13.52
C ARG A 47 0.17 11.84 -12.03
N MET A 48 -0.68 12.42 -11.19
CA MET A 48 -0.58 12.28 -9.75
C MET A 48 -0.75 10.82 -9.31
N TRP A 49 -1.72 10.09 -9.87
CA TRP A 49 -1.96 8.70 -9.51
C TRP A 49 -0.83 7.77 -9.96
N ARG A 50 -0.24 8.00 -11.15
CA ARG A 50 0.98 7.29 -11.56
C ARG A 50 2.13 7.54 -10.59
N PHE A 51 2.35 8.80 -10.23
CA PHE A 51 3.39 9.15 -9.27
C PHE A 51 3.15 8.48 -7.92
N TYR A 52 1.93 8.57 -7.38
CA TYR A 52 1.57 7.97 -6.10
C TYR A 52 1.84 6.46 -6.07
N LEU A 53 1.36 5.72 -7.07
CA LEU A 53 1.52 4.27 -7.11
C LEU A 53 2.99 3.86 -7.22
N SER A 54 3.77 4.49 -8.11
CA SER A 54 5.19 4.19 -8.25
C SER A 54 6.03 4.63 -7.04
N TYR A 55 5.74 5.80 -6.46
CA TYR A 55 6.45 6.31 -5.29
C TYR A 55 6.23 5.39 -4.09
N CYS A 56 4.99 4.98 -3.83
CA CYS A 56 4.68 4.04 -2.75
C CYS A 56 5.27 2.65 -3.03
N GLU A 57 5.23 2.15 -4.27
CA GLU A 57 5.86 0.87 -4.64
C GLU A 57 7.34 0.89 -4.26
N GLY A 58 8.06 1.93 -4.68
CA GLY A 58 9.47 2.13 -4.31
C GLY A 58 9.66 2.22 -2.80
N GLY A 59 8.79 2.97 -2.10
CA GLY A 59 8.84 3.09 -0.65
C GLY A 59 8.80 1.75 0.08
N PHE A 60 7.88 0.86 -0.33
CA PHE A 60 7.76 -0.50 0.22
C PHE A 60 8.88 -1.43 -0.25
N ALA A 61 9.30 -1.35 -1.52
CA ALA A 61 10.39 -2.17 -2.07
C ALA A 61 11.73 -1.89 -1.38
N GLU A 62 12.02 -0.61 -1.12
CA GLU A 62 13.22 -0.14 -0.43
C GLU A 62 13.11 -0.22 1.10
N ARG A 63 11.99 -0.76 1.63
CA ARG A 63 11.73 -0.91 3.08
C ARG A 63 11.80 0.41 3.87
N THR A 64 11.61 1.54 3.19
CA THR A 64 11.54 2.87 3.83
C THR A 64 10.20 3.09 4.53
N ILE A 65 9.18 2.35 4.09
CA ILE A 65 7.88 2.20 4.76
C ILE A 65 7.55 0.70 4.84
N GLY A 66 6.71 0.32 5.81
CA GLY A 66 6.34 -1.06 6.06
C GLY A 66 4.86 -1.23 6.38
N VAL A 67 4.38 -2.47 6.27
CA VAL A 67 3.03 -2.86 6.67
C VAL A 67 3.10 -4.20 7.38
N SER A 68 2.36 -4.34 8.47
CA SER A 68 2.36 -5.54 9.28
C SER A 68 0.99 -5.87 9.83
N HIS A 69 0.73 -7.16 10.01
CA HIS A 69 -0.39 -7.66 10.79
C HIS A 69 0.10 -7.92 12.20
N LEU A 70 -0.57 -7.32 13.17
CA LEU A 70 -0.25 -7.45 14.59
C LEU A 70 -1.40 -8.17 15.29
N VAL A 71 -1.09 -9.28 15.93
CA VAL A 71 -2.03 -10.03 16.78
C VAL A 71 -1.72 -9.71 18.22
N PHE A 72 -2.73 -9.25 18.94
CA PHE A 72 -2.63 -8.90 20.35
C PHE A 72 -3.53 -9.79 21.19
N ARG A 73 -3.07 -10.11 22.40
CA ARG A 73 -3.84 -10.82 23.42
C ARG A 73 -3.95 -9.96 24.66
N ARG A 74 -5.09 -10.00 25.35
CA ARG A 74 -5.25 -9.37 26.67
C ARG A 74 -4.20 -9.93 27.65
N ALA A 75 -3.50 -9.03 28.31
CA ALA A 75 -2.64 -9.36 29.44
C ALA A 75 -3.52 -9.94 30.55
N GLY A 76 -3.16 -11.14 31.02
CA GLY A 76 -3.74 -11.74 32.22
C GLY A 76 -3.45 -10.90 33.46
#